data_AF-A0A2D7REX6-F1
#
_entry.id   AF-A0A2D7REX6-F1
#
_cell.length_a   1.000
_cell.length_b   1.000
_cell.length_c   1.000
_cell.angle_alpha   90.00
_cell.angle_beta   90.00
_cell.angle_gamma   90.00
#
_symmetry.space_group_name_H-M   'P 1'
#
loop_
_entity.id
_entity.type
_entity.pdbx_description
1 polymer ?
#
loop_
_entity_poly.entity_id
_entity_poly.type
_entity_poly.pdbx_seq_one_letter_code
_entity_poly.pdbx_strand_id
1 'polypeptide(L)'
;DILKIRNSSQFWINGIIGSLLFMPTNVFASMWAVMFFKQTYYLPSTQANAVSSMLFAGWAVGAPVAGWLAAKYNKTVIFIRLGALISSILLSFIIFHKVDSISMIHLVMFFVGFASSVQVLVFPIATSFFDQKLVGTAISLTNMLVMLNTFLSPFVGFMLDKSWDGSIQNGERIFSNAGFEQALLMLPLGLFISFLLSFFLREISLRNS
;
A
#
# COMPACT_ATOMS: atom_id res chain seq x y z
N ASP A 1 -1.82 29.52 -6.63
CA ASP A 1 -3.29 29.67 -6.65
C ASP A 1 -3.97 28.31 -6.45
N ILE A 2 -4.62 28.07 -5.30
CA ILE A 2 -5.23 26.76 -4.97
C ILE A 2 -6.30 26.35 -6.00
N LEU A 3 -6.92 27.33 -6.67
CA LEU A 3 -7.90 27.12 -7.73
C LEU A 3 -7.34 26.44 -8.99
N LYS A 4 -6.03 26.57 -9.28
CA LYS A 4 -5.39 25.85 -10.39
C LYS A 4 -5.26 24.33 -10.10
N ILE A 5 -5.20 23.94 -8.83
CA ILE A 5 -5.07 22.54 -8.37
C ILE A 5 -6.35 21.76 -8.63
N ARG A 6 -7.52 22.37 -8.40
CA ARG A 6 -8.83 21.76 -8.70
C ARG A 6 -8.91 21.25 -10.14
N ASN A 7 -8.27 21.96 -11.07
CA ASN A 7 -8.28 21.63 -12.49
C ASN A 7 -7.12 20.72 -12.92
N SER A 8 -6.18 20.39 -12.03
CA SER A 8 -5.08 19.46 -12.34
C SER A 8 -5.50 18.02 -12.06
N SER A 9 -6.03 17.33 -13.06
CA SER A 9 -6.34 15.90 -12.96
C SER A 9 -5.12 15.07 -12.54
N GLN A 10 -3.90 15.51 -12.87
CA GLN A 10 -2.65 14.84 -12.49
C GLN A 10 -2.43 14.81 -10.98
N PHE A 11 -2.73 15.91 -10.28
CA PHE A 11 -2.57 15.98 -8.82
C PHE A 11 -3.50 14.99 -8.11
N TRP A 12 -4.77 14.94 -8.53
CA TRP A 12 -5.76 14.02 -7.96
C TRP A 12 -5.45 12.56 -8.26
N ILE A 13 -5.08 12.23 -9.51
CA ILE A 13 -4.66 10.88 -9.90
C ILE A 13 -3.44 10.44 -9.06
N ASN A 14 -2.45 11.32 -8.89
CA ASN A 14 -1.27 11.04 -8.07
C ASN A 14 -1.62 10.82 -6.59
N GLY A 15 -2.55 11.60 -6.03
CA GLY A 15 -3.03 11.41 -4.66
C GLY A 15 -3.74 10.07 -4.46
N ILE A 16 -4.59 9.66 -5.41
CA ILE A 16 -5.26 8.35 -5.38
C ILE A 16 -4.22 7.22 -5.48
N ILE A 17 -3.27 7.32 -6.40
CA ILE A 17 -2.14 6.36 -6.52
C ILE A 17 -1.38 6.24 -5.20
N GLY A 18 -1.07 7.37 -4.56
CA GLY A 18 -0.39 7.40 -3.26
C GLY A 18 -1.21 6.73 -2.16
N SER A 19 -2.51 6.95 -2.15
CA SER A 19 -3.44 6.31 -1.21
C SER A 19 -3.47 4.79 -1.38
N LEU A 20 -3.61 4.33 -2.64
CA LEU A 20 -3.68 2.91 -2.98
C LEU A 20 -2.35 2.18 -2.69
N LEU A 21 -1.21 2.80 -3.01
CA LEU A 21 0.12 2.24 -2.71
C LEU A 21 0.40 2.15 -1.21
N PHE A 22 -0.24 2.97 -0.38
CA PHE A 22 -0.06 2.94 1.07
C PHE A 22 -0.97 1.91 1.77
N MET A 23 -1.95 1.33 1.08
CA MET A 23 -2.87 0.32 1.63
C MET A 23 -2.18 -0.89 2.28
N PRO A 24 -1.12 -1.49 1.70
CA PRO A 24 -0.44 -2.63 2.33
C PRO A 24 0.16 -2.30 3.70
N THR A 25 0.64 -1.07 3.87
CA THR A 25 1.22 -0.60 5.12
C THR A 25 0.14 -0.21 6.11
N ASN A 26 -0.79 0.66 5.70
CA ASN A 26 -1.75 1.27 6.60
C ASN A 26 -2.95 0.37 6.90
N VAL A 27 -3.52 -0.31 5.92
CA VAL A 27 -4.69 -1.17 6.13
C VAL A 27 -4.25 -2.57 6.53
N PHE A 28 -3.34 -3.18 5.77
CA PHE A 28 -2.99 -4.58 5.99
C PHE A 28 -2.04 -4.76 7.16
N ALA A 29 -0.79 -4.28 7.07
CA ALA A 29 0.21 -4.52 8.10
C ALA A 29 -0.20 -3.99 9.47
N SER A 30 -0.81 -2.80 9.54
CA SER A 30 -1.16 -2.17 10.81
C SER A 30 -2.39 -2.78 11.49
N MET A 31 -3.38 -3.28 10.75
CA MET A 31 -4.66 -3.72 11.32
C MET A 31 -4.96 -5.21 11.13
N TRP A 32 -4.73 -5.76 9.94
CA TRP A 32 -5.28 -7.07 9.57
C TRP A 32 -4.25 -8.19 9.41
N ALA A 33 -2.99 -7.87 9.16
CA ALA A 33 -1.95 -8.86 8.85
C ALA A 33 -1.74 -9.87 9.99
N VAL A 34 -1.65 -9.41 11.24
CA VAL A 34 -1.44 -10.29 12.39
C VAL A 34 -2.60 -11.28 12.53
N MET A 35 -3.84 -10.81 12.41
CA MET A 35 -5.03 -11.65 12.49
C MET A 35 -5.08 -12.66 11.35
N PHE A 36 -4.81 -12.20 10.12
CA PHE A 36 -4.73 -13.05 8.93
C PHE A 36 -3.70 -14.18 9.09
N PHE A 37 -2.47 -13.86 9.51
CA PHE A 37 -1.43 -14.88 9.69
C PHE A 37 -1.71 -15.83 10.87
N LYS A 38 -2.35 -15.35 11.94
CA LYS A 38 -2.79 -16.23 13.03
C LYS A 38 -3.86 -17.21 12.59
N GLN A 39 -4.86 -16.75 11.83
CA GLN A 39 -6.05 -17.56 11.53
C GLN A 39 -5.91 -18.40 10.25
N THR A 40 -5.24 -17.88 9.22
CA THR A 40 -5.08 -18.56 7.93
C THR A 40 -3.79 -19.37 7.84
N TYR A 41 -2.71 -18.87 8.42
CA TYR A 41 -1.41 -19.55 8.45
C TYR A 41 -1.13 -20.28 9.77
N TYR A 42 -2.04 -20.19 10.75
CA TYR A 42 -1.89 -20.81 12.08
C TYR A 42 -0.59 -20.44 12.79
N LEU A 43 -0.05 -19.24 12.51
CA LEU A 43 1.18 -18.78 13.14
C LEU A 43 0.92 -18.34 14.59
N PRO A 44 1.86 -18.63 15.51
CA PRO A 44 1.79 -18.07 16.85
C PRO A 44 1.92 -16.54 16.79
N SER A 45 1.32 -15.83 17.77
CA SER A 45 1.27 -14.36 17.79
C SER A 45 2.63 -13.70 17.62
N THR A 46 3.70 -14.26 18.18
CA THR A 46 5.07 -13.75 18.04
C THR A 46 5.55 -13.77 16.60
N GLN A 47 5.30 -14.85 15.85
CA GLN A 47 5.67 -14.97 14.45
C GLN A 47 4.79 -14.12 13.55
N ALA A 48 3.47 -14.07 13.79
CA ALA A 48 2.55 -13.24 13.02
C ALA A 48 2.90 -11.74 13.14
N ASN A 49 3.28 -11.29 14.34
CA ASN A 49 3.78 -9.93 14.56
C ASN A 49 5.09 -9.67 13.81
N ALA A 50 6.06 -10.60 13.88
CA ALA A 50 7.33 -10.47 13.16
C ALA A 50 7.15 -10.40 11.63
N VAL A 51 6.24 -11.21 11.09
CA VAL A 51 5.86 -11.19 9.67
C VAL A 51 5.25 -9.84 9.28
N SER A 52 4.35 -9.28 10.11
CA SER A 52 3.79 -7.94 9.85
C SER A 52 4.87 -6.86 9.87
N SER A 53 5.80 -6.91 10.84
CA SER A 53 6.92 -5.98 10.94
C SER A 53 7.85 -6.00 9.71
N MET A 54 7.98 -7.13 9.02
CA MET A 54 8.80 -7.21 7.80
C MET A 54 8.30 -6.31 6.68
N LEU A 55 6.99 -6.07 6.58
CA LEU A 55 6.46 -5.12 5.59
C LEU A 55 6.92 -3.70 5.88
N PHE A 56 6.88 -3.28 7.15
CA PHE A 56 7.40 -1.98 7.57
C PHE A 56 8.91 -1.87 7.33
N ALA A 57 9.68 -2.93 7.61
CA ALA A 57 11.11 -2.98 7.33
C ALA A 57 11.40 -2.85 5.82
N GLY A 58 10.65 -3.58 4.99
CA GLY A 58 10.70 -3.47 3.53
C GLY A 58 10.40 -2.06 3.06
N TRP A 59 9.37 -1.42 3.60
CA TRP A 59 9.01 -0.04 3.27
C TRP A 59 10.11 0.96 3.67
N ALA A 60 10.68 0.80 4.87
CA ALA A 60 11.75 1.66 5.38
C ALA A 60 13.02 1.60 4.52
N VAL A 61 13.36 0.43 3.97
CA VAL A 61 14.49 0.26 3.04
C VAL A 61 14.10 0.69 1.62
N GLY A 62 12.89 0.34 1.18
CA GLY A 62 12.42 0.62 -0.18
C GLY A 62 12.25 2.11 -0.46
N ALA A 63 11.77 2.89 0.50
CA ALA A 63 11.53 4.33 0.33
C ALA A 63 12.77 5.12 -0.13
N PRO A 64 13.93 5.05 0.57
CA PRO A 64 15.14 5.72 0.11
C PRO A 64 15.67 5.14 -1.21
N VAL A 65 15.57 3.82 -1.41
CA VAL A 65 15.99 3.17 -2.66
C VAL A 65 15.15 3.64 -3.85
N ALA A 66 13.83 3.72 -3.69
CA ALA A 66 12.91 4.22 -4.70
C ALA A 66 13.21 5.69 -5.04
N GLY A 67 13.43 6.54 -4.02
CA GLY A 67 13.83 7.93 -4.22
C GLY A 67 15.14 8.06 -5.00
N TRP A 68 16.17 7.30 -4.62
CA TRP A 68 17.46 7.30 -5.29
C TRP A 68 17.37 6.79 -6.74
N LEU A 69 16.67 5.68 -6.98
CA LEU A 69 16.47 5.12 -8.32
C LEU A 69 15.70 6.09 -9.22
N ALA A 70 14.61 6.68 -8.72
CA ALA A 70 13.81 7.65 -9.46
C ALA A 70 14.64 8.87 -9.88
N ALA A 71 15.45 9.41 -8.96
CA ALA A 71 16.35 10.52 -9.25
C ALA A 71 17.46 10.13 -10.25
N LYS A 72 18.06 8.94 -10.09
CA LYS A 72 19.15 8.45 -10.95
C LYS A 72 18.71 8.24 -12.39
N TYR A 73 17.54 7.65 -12.60
CA TYR A 73 17.04 7.31 -13.95
C TYR A 73 16.07 8.34 -14.52
N ASN A 74 15.66 9.32 -13.72
CA ASN A 74 14.71 10.37 -14.10
C ASN A 74 13.37 9.83 -14.63
N LYS A 75 12.89 8.77 -13.98
CA LYS A 75 11.76 7.92 -14.43
C LYS A 75 10.81 7.55 -13.27
N THR A 76 10.31 8.57 -12.59
CA THR A 76 9.49 8.45 -11.38
C THR A 76 8.23 7.62 -11.60
N VAL A 77 7.48 7.87 -12.68
CA VAL A 77 6.18 7.22 -12.94
C VAL A 77 6.38 5.74 -13.27
N ILE A 78 7.50 5.39 -13.93
CA ILE A 78 7.83 4.00 -14.24
C ILE A 78 8.10 3.19 -12.96
N PHE A 79 8.78 3.77 -11.96
CA PHE A 79 8.97 3.08 -10.67
C PHE A 79 7.64 2.91 -9.91
N ILE A 80 6.77 3.92 -9.91
CA ILE A 80 5.41 3.81 -9.37
C ILE A 80 4.67 2.65 -10.02
N ARG A 81 4.70 2.56 -11.35
CA ARG A 81 4.04 1.50 -12.13
C ARG A 81 4.56 0.11 -11.75
N LEU A 82 5.89 -0.07 -11.76
CA LEU A 82 6.50 -1.36 -11.44
C LEU A 82 6.25 -1.77 -9.99
N GLY A 83 6.41 -0.83 -9.04
CA GLY A 83 6.15 -1.10 -7.63
C GLY A 83 4.68 -1.44 -7.36
N ALA A 84 3.73 -0.74 -7.99
CA ALA A 84 2.30 -1.06 -7.90
C ALA A 84 1.98 -2.47 -8.41
N LEU A 85 2.53 -2.85 -9.56
CA LEU A 85 2.30 -4.18 -10.15
C LEU A 85 2.93 -5.28 -9.30
N ILE A 86 4.21 -5.12 -8.92
CA ILE A 86 4.94 -6.11 -8.12
C ILE A 86 4.27 -6.29 -6.75
N SER A 87 3.93 -5.19 -6.07
CA SER A 87 3.25 -5.28 -4.77
C SER A 87 1.86 -5.93 -4.90
N SER A 88 1.11 -5.66 -5.98
CA SER A 88 -0.18 -6.30 -6.24
C SER A 88 -0.03 -7.82 -6.41
N ILE A 89 0.96 -8.26 -7.19
CA ILE A 89 1.23 -9.69 -7.44
C ILE A 89 1.67 -10.38 -6.14
N LEU A 90 2.62 -9.81 -5.42
CA LEU A 90 3.13 -10.40 -4.17
C LEU A 90 2.05 -10.45 -3.08
N LEU A 91 1.22 -9.42 -2.95
CA LEU A 91 0.13 -9.40 -1.99
C LEU A 91 -0.98 -10.37 -2.38
N SER A 92 -1.28 -10.51 -3.68
CA SER A 92 -2.19 -11.56 -4.17
C SER A 92 -1.65 -12.95 -3.84
N PHE A 93 -0.36 -13.16 -4.05
CA PHE A 93 0.30 -14.44 -3.76
C PHE A 93 0.16 -14.81 -2.28
N ILE A 94 0.43 -13.90 -1.34
CA ILE A 94 0.33 -14.21 0.09
C ILE A 94 -1.12 -14.40 0.58
N ILE A 95 -2.09 -13.75 -0.06
CA ILE A 95 -3.51 -13.85 0.31
C ILE A 95 -4.13 -15.15 -0.22
N PHE A 96 -3.91 -15.49 -1.50
CA PHE A 96 -4.61 -16.59 -2.17
C PHE A 96 -3.83 -17.90 -2.24
N HIS A 97 -2.51 -17.88 -1.99
CA HIS A 97 -1.70 -19.10 -1.99
C HIS A 97 -1.09 -19.32 -0.62
N LYS A 98 -1.27 -20.54 -0.10
CA LYS A 98 -0.67 -20.95 1.17
C LYS A 98 0.83 -21.20 0.98
N VAL A 99 1.65 -20.46 1.73
CA VAL A 99 3.10 -20.61 1.78
C VAL A 99 3.49 -21.36 3.04
N ASP A 100 4.11 -22.53 2.91
CA ASP A 100 4.47 -23.35 4.09
C ASP A 100 5.74 -22.87 4.79
N SER A 101 6.66 -22.23 4.06
CA SER A 101 7.93 -21.74 4.61
C SER A 101 7.77 -20.37 5.27
N ILE A 102 7.94 -20.32 6.59
CA ILE A 102 7.92 -19.05 7.34
C ILE A 102 8.95 -18.05 6.84
N SER A 103 10.14 -18.50 6.43
CA SER A 103 11.18 -17.63 5.86
C SER A 103 10.72 -17.01 4.53
N MET A 104 10.00 -17.77 3.70
CA MET A 104 9.43 -17.26 2.46
C MET A 104 8.32 -16.24 2.73
N ILE A 105 7.47 -16.44 3.75
CA ILE A 105 6.46 -15.46 4.16
C ILE A 105 7.13 -14.14 4.57
N HIS A 106 8.20 -14.19 5.38
CA HIS A 106 8.95 -13.00 5.78
C HIS A 106 9.53 -12.26 4.56
N LEU A 107 10.13 -13.00 3.61
CA LEU A 107 10.69 -12.42 2.39
C LEU A 107 9.61 -11.78 1.52
N VAL A 108 8.48 -12.46 1.29
CA VAL A 108 7.37 -11.92 0.51
C VAL A 108 6.83 -10.65 1.15
N MET A 109 6.59 -10.65 2.46
CA MET A 109 6.11 -9.46 3.18
C MET A 109 7.09 -8.30 3.12
N PHE A 110 8.39 -8.57 3.25
CA PHE A 110 9.44 -7.58 3.03
C PHE A 110 9.36 -6.99 1.62
N PHE A 111 9.26 -7.82 0.59
CA PHE A 111 9.19 -7.35 -0.80
C PHE A 111 7.87 -6.67 -1.15
N VAL A 112 6.74 -7.02 -0.50
CA VAL A 112 5.49 -6.25 -0.60
C VAL A 112 5.74 -4.82 -0.10
N GLY A 113 6.33 -4.65 1.09
CA GLY A 113 6.65 -3.34 1.65
C GLY A 113 7.67 -2.57 0.83
N PHE A 114 8.72 -3.25 0.36
CA PHE A 114 9.73 -2.66 -0.50
C PHE A 114 9.15 -2.18 -1.83
N ALA A 115 8.32 -2.99 -2.50
CA ALA A 115 7.71 -2.63 -3.78
C ALA A 115 6.65 -1.53 -3.63
N SER A 116 5.85 -1.56 -2.56
CA SER A 116 4.82 -0.53 -2.30
C SER A 116 5.43 0.81 -1.86
N SER A 117 6.67 0.81 -1.36
CA SER A 117 7.38 2.02 -0.90
C SER A 117 7.56 3.10 -1.97
N VAL A 118 7.43 2.76 -3.26
CA VAL A 118 7.38 3.74 -4.37
C VAL A 118 6.27 4.78 -4.17
N GLN A 119 5.35 4.53 -3.24
CA GLN A 119 4.44 5.53 -2.67
C GLN A 119 5.14 6.85 -2.32
N VAL A 120 6.37 6.84 -1.79
CA VAL A 120 7.04 8.11 -1.40
C VAL A 120 7.31 9.03 -2.58
N LEU A 121 7.30 8.51 -3.81
CA LEU A 121 7.50 9.28 -5.03
C LEU A 121 6.29 10.17 -5.39
N VAL A 122 5.13 9.95 -4.77
CA VAL A 122 3.95 10.82 -5.00
C VAL A 122 4.14 12.22 -4.43
N PHE A 123 4.97 12.39 -3.40
CA PHE A 123 5.26 13.69 -2.79
C PHE A 123 6.04 14.63 -3.73
N PRO A 124 7.20 14.24 -4.30
CA PRO A 124 7.90 15.11 -5.24
C PRO A 124 7.10 15.37 -6.52
N ILE A 125 6.30 14.40 -6.99
CA ILE A 125 5.33 14.62 -8.08
C ILE A 125 4.33 15.72 -7.69
N ALA A 126 3.72 15.61 -6.51
CA ALA A 126 2.73 16.57 -6.04
C ALA A 126 3.31 17.98 -5.91
N THR A 127 4.51 18.12 -5.32
CA THR A 127 5.15 19.43 -5.13
C THR A 127 5.53 20.09 -6.44
N SER A 128 5.77 19.34 -7.51
CA SER A 128 6.10 19.91 -8.84
C SER A 128 4.96 20.73 -9.46
N PHE A 129 3.72 20.54 -8.99
CA PHE A 129 2.56 21.33 -9.44
C PHE A 129 2.40 22.67 -8.69
N PHE A 130 3.24 22.96 -7.70
CA PHE A 130 3.11 24.10 -6.81
C PHE A 130 4.32 25.01 -6.90
N ASP A 131 4.07 26.31 -6.72
CA ASP A 131 5.15 27.28 -6.50
C ASP A 131 5.92 26.92 -5.23
N GLN A 132 7.22 27.24 -5.19
CA GLN A 132 8.10 26.91 -4.06
C GLN A 132 7.56 27.42 -2.70
N LYS A 133 6.80 28.52 -2.70
CA LYS A 133 6.13 29.11 -1.52
C LYS A 133 4.99 28.25 -0.96
N LEU A 134 4.46 27.30 -1.73
CA LEU A 134 3.30 26.47 -1.39
C LEU A 134 3.64 24.97 -1.25
N VAL A 135 4.92 24.61 -1.24
CA VAL A 135 5.38 23.21 -1.10
C VAL A 135 4.85 22.56 0.17
N GLY A 136 4.84 23.28 1.30
CA GLY A 136 4.27 22.77 2.54
C GLY A 136 2.79 22.39 2.41
N THR A 137 1.99 23.21 1.73
CA THR A 137 0.58 22.91 1.45
C THR A 137 0.43 21.69 0.54
N ALA A 138 1.28 21.57 -0.49
CA ALA A 138 1.26 20.42 -1.39
C ALA A 138 1.51 19.10 -0.65
N ILE A 139 2.50 19.09 0.25
CA ILE A 139 2.83 17.92 1.09
C ILE A 139 1.65 17.56 2.01
N SER A 140 1.07 18.56 2.70
CA SER A 140 -0.06 18.31 3.60
C SER A 140 -1.29 17.78 2.87
N LEU A 141 -1.66 18.38 1.73
CA LEU A 141 -2.76 17.89 0.91
C LEU A 141 -2.50 16.47 0.40
N THR A 142 -1.27 16.19 -0.04
CA THR A 142 -0.88 14.85 -0.48
C THR A 142 -0.99 13.84 0.65
N ASN A 143 -0.54 14.18 1.86
CA ASN A 143 -0.68 13.32 3.03
C ASN A 143 -2.16 13.05 3.36
N MET A 144 -3.01 14.07 3.32
CA MET A 144 -4.46 13.89 3.52
C MET A 144 -5.06 12.92 2.49
N LEU A 145 -4.70 13.04 1.21
CA LEU A 145 -5.15 12.13 0.16
C LEU A 145 -4.63 10.70 0.36
N VAL A 146 -3.36 10.56 0.73
CA VAL A 146 -2.76 9.26 1.05
C VAL A 146 -3.52 8.59 2.18
N MET A 147 -3.88 9.32 3.23
CA MET A 147 -4.56 8.76 4.40
C MET A 147 -6.03 8.36 4.15
N LEU A 148 -6.64 8.71 3.00
CA LEU A 148 -8.01 8.31 2.66
C LEU A 148 -8.22 6.79 2.65
N ASN A 149 -7.17 6.00 2.43
CA ASN A 149 -7.29 4.54 2.48
C ASN A 149 -7.69 4.00 3.87
N THR A 150 -7.54 4.80 4.94
CA THR A 150 -7.94 4.41 6.31
C THR A 150 -9.43 4.07 6.40
N PHE A 151 -10.27 4.70 5.56
CA PHE A 151 -11.70 4.40 5.48
C PHE A 151 -11.99 2.99 4.92
N LEU A 152 -11.01 2.32 4.32
CA LEU A 152 -11.15 0.95 3.85
C LEU A 152 -11.01 -0.07 4.98
N SER A 153 -10.35 0.26 6.10
CA SER A 153 -10.20 -0.68 7.21
C SER A 153 -11.53 -1.12 7.84
N PRO A 154 -12.49 -0.22 8.14
CA PRO A 154 -13.83 -0.63 8.56
C PRO A 154 -14.57 -1.47 7.52
N PHE A 155 -14.32 -1.22 6.23
CA PHE A 155 -14.92 -2.00 5.14
C PHE A 155 -14.39 -3.43 5.07
N VAL A 156 -13.08 -3.64 5.30
CA VAL A 156 -12.50 -4.99 5.49
C VAL A 156 -13.19 -5.70 6.67
N GLY A 157 -13.33 -5.01 7.81
CA GLY A 157 -14.02 -5.57 8.99
C GLY A 157 -15.47 -5.95 8.71
N PHE A 158 -16.20 -5.10 7.99
CA PHE A 158 -17.57 -5.40 7.56
C PHE A 158 -17.66 -6.62 6.64
N MET A 159 -16.71 -6.81 5.73
CA MET A 159 -16.66 -7.99 4.87
C MET A 159 -16.33 -9.26 5.65
N LEU A 160 -15.42 -9.19 6.62
CA LEU A 160 -15.14 -10.29 7.53
C LEU A 160 -16.36 -10.66 8.38
N ASP A 161 -17.05 -9.67 8.93
CA ASP A 161 -18.25 -9.87 9.74
C ASP A 161 -19.39 -10.54 8.97
N LYS A 162 -19.51 -10.29 7.66
CA LYS A 162 -20.48 -11.02 6.80
C LYS A 162 -20.15 -12.50 6.64
N SER A 163 -18.87 -12.85 6.70
CA SER A 163 -18.39 -14.24 6.58
C SER A 163 -18.30 -14.96 7.93
N TRP A 164 -18.63 -14.25 9.02
CA TRP A 164 -18.52 -14.77 10.37
C TRP A 164 -19.74 -15.62 10.75
N ASP A 165 -19.48 -16.79 11.32
CA ASP A 165 -20.49 -17.77 11.73
C ASP A 165 -20.83 -17.70 13.23
N GLY A 166 -20.31 -16.70 13.94
CA GLY A 166 -20.47 -16.56 15.39
C GLY A 166 -19.39 -17.27 16.22
N SER A 167 -18.41 -17.92 15.59
CA SER A 167 -17.32 -18.59 16.31
C SER A 167 -16.39 -17.61 17.02
N ILE A 168 -16.14 -17.86 18.30
CA ILE A 168 -15.22 -17.08 19.15
C ILE A 168 -14.27 -18.07 19.82
N GLN A 169 -12.97 -17.81 19.75
CA GLN A 169 -11.95 -18.58 20.45
C GLN A 169 -11.02 -17.62 21.20
N ASN A 170 -10.81 -17.87 22.50
CA ASN A 170 -9.98 -17.02 23.36
C ASN A 170 -10.36 -15.53 23.34
N GLY A 171 -11.65 -15.21 23.17
CA GLY A 171 -12.15 -13.83 23.06
C GLY A 171 -11.95 -13.17 21.69
N GLU A 172 -11.36 -13.85 20.72
CA GLU A 172 -11.20 -13.37 19.34
C GLU A 172 -12.23 -14.02 18.42
N ARG A 173 -12.82 -13.23 17.51
CA ARG A 173 -13.66 -13.77 16.42
C ARG A 173 -12.80 -14.59 15.48
N ILE A 174 -13.27 -15.78 15.13
CA ILE A 174 -12.59 -16.65 14.16
C ILE A 174 -13.28 -16.50 12.81
N PHE A 175 -12.51 -16.10 11.81
CA PHE A 175 -12.98 -15.96 10.44
C PHE A 175 -12.45 -17.12 9.58
N SER A 176 -13.23 -17.48 8.56
CA SER A 176 -12.81 -18.48 7.59
C SER A 176 -11.74 -17.93 6.64
N ASN A 177 -10.93 -18.82 6.04
CA ASN A 177 -9.94 -18.43 5.02
C ASN A 177 -10.61 -17.72 3.84
N ALA A 178 -11.77 -18.23 3.38
CA ALA A 178 -12.54 -17.60 2.32
C ALA A 178 -13.02 -16.18 2.71
N GLY A 179 -13.36 -15.96 3.99
CA GLY A 179 -13.70 -14.64 4.51
C GLY A 179 -12.53 -13.66 4.39
N PHE A 180 -11.32 -14.08 4.79
CA PHE A 180 -10.11 -13.26 4.61
C PHE A 180 -9.77 -13.01 3.15
N GLU A 181 -9.83 -14.03 2.30
CA GLU A 181 -9.57 -13.88 0.86
C GLU A 181 -10.50 -12.85 0.22
N GLN A 182 -11.80 -12.91 0.52
CA GLN A 182 -12.79 -11.94 0.02
C GLN A 182 -12.58 -10.54 0.60
N ALA A 183 -12.37 -10.44 1.91
CA ALA A 183 -12.21 -9.16 2.58
C ALA A 183 -10.87 -8.48 2.21
N LEU A 184 -9.80 -9.23 1.97
CA LEU A 184 -8.49 -8.67 1.64
C LEU A 184 -8.27 -8.49 0.14
N LEU A 185 -9.12 -9.07 -0.74
CA LEU A 185 -9.05 -8.90 -2.20
C LEU A 185 -9.02 -7.43 -2.65
N MET A 186 -9.63 -6.53 -1.88
CA MET A 186 -9.59 -5.09 -2.19
C MET A 186 -8.17 -4.50 -2.18
N LEU A 187 -7.24 -5.10 -1.44
CA LEU A 187 -5.86 -4.63 -1.34
C LEU A 187 -5.06 -4.85 -2.63
N PRO A 188 -4.91 -6.08 -3.15
CA PRO A 188 -4.25 -6.28 -4.43
C PRO A 188 -5.00 -5.63 -5.58
N LEU A 189 -6.33 -5.56 -5.55
CA LEU A 189 -7.11 -4.82 -6.54
C LEU A 189 -6.81 -3.31 -6.49
N GLY A 190 -6.73 -2.70 -5.31
CA GLY A 190 -6.35 -1.31 -5.15
C GLY A 190 -4.96 -1.01 -5.71
N LEU A 191 -3.99 -1.88 -5.44
CA LEU A 191 -2.65 -1.78 -6.02
C LEU A 191 -2.66 -1.94 -7.55
N PHE A 192 -3.48 -2.86 -8.07
CA PHE A 192 -3.64 -3.03 -9.53
C PHE A 192 -4.31 -1.81 -10.18
N ILE A 193 -5.30 -1.21 -9.53
CA ILE A 193 -5.89 0.06 -9.96
C ILE A 193 -4.83 1.18 -9.95
N SER A 194 -3.96 1.22 -8.94
CA SER A 194 -2.83 2.17 -8.91
C SER A 194 -1.89 1.98 -10.10
N PHE A 195 -1.59 0.72 -10.46
CA PHE A 195 -0.84 0.39 -11.66
C PHE A 195 -1.52 0.92 -12.93
N LEU A 196 -2.84 0.71 -13.10
CA LEU A 196 -3.59 1.23 -14.24
C LEU A 196 -3.63 2.78 -14.26
N LEU A 197 -3.83 3.40 -13.11
CA LEU A 197 -3.85 4.85 -12.97
C LEU A 197 -2.49 5.49 -13.31
N SER A 198 -1.38 4.78 -13.06
CA SER A 198 -0.03 5.24 -13.36
C SER A 198 0.22 5.48 -14.86
N PHE A 199 -0.59 4.91 -15.76
CA PHE A 199 -0.50 5.19 -17.20
C PHE A 199 -1.05 6.56 -17.59
N PHE A 200 -1.91 7.14 -16.74
CA PHE A 200 -2.44 8.49 -16.94
C PHE A 200 -1.56 9.57 -16.31
N LEU A 201 -0.55 9.18 -15.52
CA LEU A 201 0.45 10.12 -15.01
C LEU A 201 1.47 10.47 -16.09
N ARG A 202 1.79 11.75 -16.20
CA ARG A 202 2.88 12.24 -17.05
C ARG A 202 4.20 12.07 -16.31
N GLU A 203 5.23 11.65 -17.05
CA GLU A 203 6.58 11.51 -16.50
C GLU A 203 7.09 12.88 -16.04
N ILE A 204 7.64 12.93 -14.82
CA ILE A 204 8.18 14.16 -14.22
C ILE A 204 9.65 13.93 -13.90
N SER A 205 10.47 14.86 -14.40
CA SER A 205 11.92 14.86 -14.21
C SER A 205 12.27 15.49 -12.85
N LEU A 206 12.83 14.71 -11.92
CA LEU A 206 13.22 15.17 -10.57
C LEU A 206 14.53 15.97 -10.54
N ARG A 207 15.24 16.09 -11.67
CA ARG A 207 16.58 16.70 -11.72
C ARG A 207 16.58 18.24 -11.78
N ASN A 208 15.42 18.88 -12.02
CA ASN A 208 15.33 20.33 -12.29
C ASN A 208 14.36 21.09 -11.36
N SER A 209 13.99 20.55 -10.20
CA SER A 209 13.18 21.24 -9.18
C SER A 209 14.03 21.78 -8.05
#